data_AF-A0A1V5UDP9-F1
#
_entry.id   AF-A0A1V5UDP9-F1
#
_cell.length_a   1.000
_cell.length_b   1.000
_cell.length_c   1.000
_cell.angle_alpha   90.00
_cell.angle_beta   90.00
_cell.angle_gamma   90.00
#
_symmetry.space_group_name_H-M   'P 1'
#
loop_
_entity.id
_entity.type
_entity.pdbx_description
1 polymer ?
#
loop_
_entity_poly.entity_id
_entity_poly.type
_entity_poly.pdbx_seq_one_letter_code
_entity_poly.pdbx_strand_id
1 'polypeptide(L)'
;MFGSLAKDFLAKLYNVEPKDLIVVSIMPCTAKKFEAEREEFKHNGIADVDHVISTYELAQMIEESGLNFKKIQPESFDMPFGFKTGAGIIFGNSGGVTEAVLRYVDEKLTNKKSDAYEYKIVRSGNGIKEFCAEINGIKINMAVVNGLANAKKAVESVKKGEKNYHFIEIMACPGGCIGGGGQPAPREAGANAMRTQGLYDNDKMLQLHKPQQNPYIEELYKNHLGAPGSEKPHKLLHTKYHSRRRITEEGLSLINSRNARKIEVSVCVGTSCYIRGAQDLLHRLIRYIEDKEMTSIVEVKASFCFENCSKGPTVNVGGKIINRCDFETACKEIDLQAGKINDGTAA
;
A
#
# COMPACT_ATOMS: atom_id res chain seq x y z
N MET A 1 3.22 11.29 6.84
CA MET A 1 4.38 12.18 7.13
C MET A 1 3.98 13.66 7.10
N PHE A 2 3.74 14.26 5.93
CA PHE A 2 3.39 15.70 5.87
C PHE A 2 2.15 16.05 6.71
N GLY A 3 1.06 15.28 6.61
CA GLY A 3 -0.16 15.50 7.40
C GLY A 3 0.09 15.56 8.91
N SER A 4 0.70 14.51 9.48
CA SER A 4 1.14 14.49 10.89
C SER A 4 2.01 15.70 11.26
N LEU A 5 2.99 16.07 10.42
CA LEU A 5 3.82 17.26 10.67
C LEU A 5 3.02 18.56 10.60
N ALA A 6 2.07 18.69 9.68
CA ALA A 6 1.21 19.87 9.58
C ALA A 6 0.38 20.00 10.87
N LYS A 7 -0.26 18.92 11.31
CA LYS A 7 -1.08 18.91 12.53
C LYS A 7 -0.27 19.16 13.80
N ASP A 8 1.00 18.74 13.87
CA ASP A 8 1.85 18.97 15.04
C ASP A 8 2.61 20.32 15.01
N PHE A 9 3.10 20.75 13.84
CA PHE A 9 3.94 21.94 13.69
C PHE A 9 3.16 23.16 13.20
N LEU A 10 2.37 23.05 12.12
CA LEU A 10 1.61 24.21 11.60
C LEU A 10 0.49 24.64 12.54
N ALA A 11 -0.16 23.69 13.23
CA ALA A 11 -1.16 24.03 14.24
C ALA A 11 -0.58 24.95 15.33
N LYS A 12 0.64 24.65 15.80
CA LYS A 12 1.37 25.50 16.75
C LYS A 12 1.80 26.83 16.14
N LEU A 13 2.32 26.80 14.91
CA LEU A 13 2.78 28.00 14.22
C LEU A 13 1.65 29.01 13.99
N TYR A 14 0.47 28.55 13.60
CA TYR A 14 -0.70 29.38 13.35
C TYR A 14 -1.57 29.61 14.59
N ASN A 15 -1.19 29.05 15.74
CA ASN A 15 -1.96 29.14 16.98
C ASN A 15 -3.43 28.69 16.81
N VAL A 16 -3.60 27.53 16.16
CA VAL A 16 -4.91 26.87 15.96
C VAL A 16 -4.88 25.48 16.55
N GLU A 17 -6.04 24.97 16.95
CA GLU A 17 -6.16 23.58 17.39
C GLU A 17 -5.95 22.63 16.20
N PRO A 18 -5.29 21.46 16.38
CA PRO A 18 -5.05 20.53 15.27
C PRO A 18 -6.32 20.03 14.56
N LYS A 19 -7.45 19.99 15.27
CA LYS A 19 -8.76 19.62 14.72
C LYS A 19 -9.34 20.68 13.76
N ASP A 20 -8.90 21.93 13.91
CA ASP A 20 -9.39 23.07 13.12
C ASP A 20 -8.49 23.34 11.90
N LEU A 21 -7.31 22.70 11.83
CA LEU A 21 -6.42 22.74 10.68
C LEU A 21 -6.81 21.64 9.67
N ILE A 22 -7.40 21.99 8.53
CA ILE A 22 -7.76 21.01 7.49
C ILE A 22 -6.60 20.80 6.50
N VAL A 23 -6.16 19.56 6.34
CA VAL A 23 -5.11 19.14 5.41
C VAL A 23 -5.72 18.41 4.23
N VAL A 24 -5.68 19.07 3.07
CA VAL A 24 -6.11 18.49 1.79
C VAL A 24 -4.89 18.12 0.95
N SER A 25 -4.88 16.90 0.44
CA SER A 25 -3.77 16.38 -0.36
C SER A 25 -4.19 16.11 -1.79
N ILE A 26 -3.48 16.70 -2.75
CA ILE A 26 -3.69 16.47 -4.18
C ILE A 26 -2.75 15.35 -4.63
N MET A 27 -3.30 14.24 -5.11
CA MET A 27 -2.54 13.01 -5.35
C MET A 27 -2.82 12.43 -6.73
N PRO A 28 -1.81 11.89 -7.45
CA PRO A 28 -2.04 11.21 -8.72
C PRO A 28 -2.64 9.79 -8.55
N CYS A 29 -3.12 9.43 -7.36
CA CYS A 29 -3.45 8.06 -6.99
C CYS A 29 -4.71 7.98 -6.12
N THR A 30 -5.62 7.08 -6.49
CA THR A 30 -6.84 6.81 -5.71
C THR A 30 -6.55 6.04 -4.42
N ALA A 31 -5.49 5.23 -4.38
CA ALA A 31 -5.12 4.48 -3.18
C ALA A 31 -4.74 5.40 -2.00
N LYS A 32 -4.35 6.66 -2.26
CA LYS A 32 -4.05 7.64 -1.21
C LYS A 32 -5.30 8.06 -0.43
N LYS A 33 -6.50 7.99 -1.02
CA LYS A 33 -7.76 8.22 -0.30
C LYS A 33 -7.93 7.18 0.81
N PHE A 34 -7.82 5.91 0.45
CA PHE A 34 -7.84 4.80 1.40
C PHE A 34 -6.70 4.90 2.44
N GLU A 35 -5.50 5.32 2.03
CA GLU A 35 -4.39 5.51 2.96
C GLU A 35 -4.74 6.54 4.04
N ALA A 36 -5.28 7.70 3.66
CA ALA A 36 -5.62 8.77 4.60
C ALA A 36 -6.70 8.39 5.63
N GLU A 37 -7.60 7.47 5.27
CA GLU A 37 -8.70 7.01 6.14
C GLU A 37 -8.26 6.03 7.23
N ARG A 38 -7.04 5.51 7.16
CA ARG A 38 -6.54 4.49 8.08
C ARG A 38 -6.47 4.98 9.52
N GLU A 39 -6.89 4.14 10.45
CA GLU A 39 -6.83 4.42 11.89
C GLU A 39 -5.40 4.67 12.38
N GLU A 40 -4.38 4.03 11.76
CA GLU A 40 -2.99 4.26 12.13
C GLU A 40 -2.46 5.67 11.80
N PHE A 41 -3.23 6.46 11.04
CA PHE A 41 -2.94 7.86 10.71
C PHE A 41 -3.96 8.83 11.32
N LYS A 42 -4.59 8.40 12.42
CA LYS A 42 -5.42 9.24 13.27
C LYS A 42 -4.82 9.31 14.67
N HIS A 43 -4.76 10.51 15.22
CA HIS A 43 -4.28 10.76 16.58
C HIS A 43 -5.40 11.45 17.37
N ASN A 44 -5.90 10.78 18.42
CA ASN A 44 -7.04 11.26 19.21
C ASN A 44 -8.28 11.58 18.36
N GLY A 45 -8.55 10.76 17.34
CA GLY A 45 -9.66 10.97 16.40
C GLY A 45 -9.40 12.03 15.32
N ILE A 46 -8.25 12.71 15.33
CA ILE A 46 -7.87 13.71 14.32
C ILE A 46 -7.03 13.02 13.25
N ALA A 47 -7.47 13.08 12.00
CA ALA A 47 -6.71 12.54 10.88
C ALA A 47 -5.48 13.39 10.56
N ASP A 48 -4.38 12.73 10.17
CA ASP A 48 -3.19 13.40 9.63
C ASP A 48 -3.52 14.16 8.34
N VAL A 49 -4.34 13.56 7.47
CA VAL A 49 -4.80 14.11 6.20
C VAL A 49 -6.31 13.96 6.16
N ASP A 50 -7.03 15.07 6.12
CA ASP A 50 -8.50 15.08 6.18
C ASP A 50 -9.12 14.67 4.85
N HIS A 51 -8.56 15.17 3.74
CA HIS A 51 -9.09 14.90 2.40
C HIS A 51 -7.97 14.59 1.41
N VAL A 52 -8.26 13.68 0.50
CA VAL A 52 -7.41 13.40 -0.66
C VAL A 52 -8.24 13.55 -1.92
N ILE A 53 -7.81 14.47 -2.77
CA ILE A 53 -8.39 14.68 -4.11
C ILE A 53 -7.37 14.26 -5.15
N SER A 54 -7.85 13.69 -6.25
CA SER A 54 -6.99 13.29 -7.35
C SER A 54 -6.62 14.48 -8.24
N THR A 55 -5.56 14.33 -9.05
CA THR A 55 -5.22 15.31 -10.10
C THR A 55 -6.40 15.56 -11.03
N TYR A 56 -7.15 14.50 -11.37
CA TYR A 56 -8.34 14.61 -12.21
C TYR A 56 -9.47 15.40 -11.53
N GLU A 57 -9.78 15.11 -10.27
CA GLU A 57 -10.82 15.84 -9.51
C GLU A 57 -10.46 17.32 -9.35
N LEU A 58 -9.19 17.65 -9.09
CA LEU A 58 -8.74 19.03 -9.04
C LEU A 58 -8.93 19.74 -10.39
N ALA A 59 -8.62 19.06 -11.50
CA ALA A 59 -8.82 19.62 -12.83
C ALA A 59 -10.30 19.94 -13.09
N GLN A 60 -11.22 19.06 -12.69
CA GLN A 60 -12.65 19.31 -12.78
C GLN A 60 -13.08 20.50 -11.93
N MET A 61 -12.62 20.61 -10.69
CA MET A 61 -12.92 21.76 -9.82
C MET A 61 -12.47 23.09 -10.45
N ILE A 62 -11.29 23.11 -11.07
CA ILE A 62 -10.78 24.30 -11.77
C ILE A 62 -11.67 24.65 -12.97
N GLU A 63 -12.05 23.67 -13.79
CA GLU A 63 -12.93 23.89 -14.94
C GLU A 63 -14.33 24.38 -14.52
N GLU A 64 -14.93 23.76 -13.51
CA GLU A 64 -16.25 24.11 -12.97
C GLU A 64 -16.29 25.49 -12.31
N SER A 65 -15.16 25.94 -11.75
CA SER A 65 -15.02 27.29 -11.19
C SER A 65 -14.94 28.40 -12.25
N GLY A 66 -14.87 28.05 -13.54
CA GLY A 66 -14.73 29.01 -14.65
C GLY A 66 -13.33 29.61 -14.78
N LEU A 67 -12.33 29.07 -14.07
CA LEU A 67 -10.95 29.55 -14.12
C LEU A 67 -10.25 29.13 -15.41
N ASN A 68 -9.64 30.10 -16.11
CA ASN A 68 -8.75 29.80 -17.22
C ASN A 68 -7.33 29.51 -16.70
N PHE A 69 -7.08 28.25 -16.35
CA PHE A 69 -5.81 27.81 -15.76
C PHE A 69 -4.56 28.25 -16.56
N LYS A 70 -4.65 28.31 -17.89
CA LYS A 70 -3.53 28.70 -18.78
C LYS A 70 -3.13 30.18 -18.63
N LYS A 71 -3.98 31.02 -18.03
CA LYS A 71 -3.75 32.45 -17.85
C LYS A 71 -3.36 32.82 -16.41
N ILE A 72 -3.35 31.84 -15.49
CA ILE A 72 -2.99 32.08 -14.10
C ILE A 72 -1.48 32.33 -14.02
N GLN A 73 -1.08 33.35 -13.26
CA GLN A 73 0.32 33.63 -13.01
C GLN A 73 0.88 32.68 -11.94
N PRO A 74 2.11 32.17 -12.09
CA PRO A 74 2.73 31.37 -11.05
C PRO A 74 2.92 32.17 -9.76
N GLU A 75 2.59 31.55 -8.62
CA GLU A 75 2.87 32.08 -7.29
C GLU A 75 3.81 31.14 -6.52
N SER A 76 4.47 31.69 -5.51
CA SER A 76 5.37 30.94 -4.63
C SER A 76 4.56 30.07 -3.67
N PHE A 77 5.10 28.90 -3.32
CA PHE A 77 4.54 28.06 -2.26
C PHE A 77 4.81 28.66 -0.88
N ASP A 78 3.92 28.37 0.08
CA ASP A 78 4.05 28.81 1.46
C ASP A 78 5.18 28.11 2.20
N MET A 79 5.94 28.88 2.98
CA MET A 79 7.05 28.38 3.78
C MET A 79 6.57 27.97 5.18
N PRO A 80 7.21 26.98 5.85
CA PRO A 80 8.45 26.31 5.44
C PRO A 80 8.26 25.11 4.48
N PHE A 81 7.04 24.56 4.39
CA PHE A 81 6.82 23.28 3.70
C PHE A 81 6.72 23.36 2.17
N GLY A 82 6.68 24.56 1.60
CA GLY A 82 6.76 24.79 0.16
C GLY A 82 8.17 24.57 -0.41
N PHE A 83 9.20 24.52 0.44
CA PHE A 83 10.57 24.28 0.01
C PHE A 83 10.84 22.81 -0.27
N LYS A 84 11.42 22.53 -1.43
CA LYS A 84 11.69 21.17 -1.92
C LYS A 84 13.10 21.06 -2.48
N THR A 85 13.63 19.84 -2.46
CA THR A 85 14.86 19.48 -3.17
C THR A 85 14.51 18.57 -4.33
N GLY A 86 15.43 18.48 -5.29
CA GLY A 86 15.26 17.66 -6.47
C GLY A 86 15.00 16.18 -6.17
N ALA A 87 15.62 15.65 -5.10
CA ALA A 87 15.33 14.32 -4.60
C ALA A 87 13.86 14.11 -4.20
N GLY A 88 13.18 15.12 -3.64
CA GLY A 88 11.76 15.03 -3.30
C GLY A 88 10.85 15.05 -4.54
N ILE A 89 11.26 15.73 -5.62
CA ILE A 89 10.48 15.83 -6.86
C ILE A 89 10.47 14.53 -7.64
N ILE A 90 11.62 13.85 -7.72
CA ILE A 90 11.74 12.62 -8.54
C ILE A 90 10.97 11.42 -7.95
N PHE A 91 10.46 11.49 -6.72
CA PHE A 91 9.63 10.44 -6.09
C PHE A 91 8.45 10.00 -6.96
N GLY A 92 7.96 10.89 -7.85
CA GLY A 92 6.87 10.57 -8.76
C GLY A 92 7.20 9.46 -9.77
N ASN A 93 8.49 9.19 -10.01
CA ASN A 93 8.98 8.19 -10.96
C ASN A 93 9.29 6.85 -10.28
N SER A 94 9.08 5.75 -11.01
CA SER A 94 9.66 4.46 -10.61
C SER A 94 11.19 4.57 -10.57
N GLY A 95 11.77 4.21 -9.43
CA GLY A 95 13.19 4.37 -9.13
C GLY A 95 13.56 5.72 -8.50
N GLY A 96 12.65 6.69 -8.47
CA GLY A 96 12.90 8.01 -7.92
C GLY A 96 13.14 8.01 -6.41
N VAL A 97 12.42 7.15 -5.68
CA VAL A 97 12.63 6.98 -4.24
C VAL A 97 14.00 6.36 -3.98
N THR A 98 14.36 5.33 -4.73
CA THR A 98 15.67 4.68 -4.65
C THR A 98 16.80 5.65 -4.98
N GLU A 99 16.67 6.45 -6.04
CA GLU A 99 17.66 7.48 -6.40
C GLU A 99 17.81 8.52 -5.27
N ALA A 100 16.72 8.98 -4.66
CA ALA A 100 16.77 9.88 -3.52
C ALA A 100 17.44 9.27 -2.28
N VAL A 101 17.18 7.99 -2.00
CA VAL A 101 17.87 7.25 -0.92
C VAL A 101 19.35 7.15 -1.19
N LEU A 102 19.77 6.82 -2.42
CA LEU A 102 21.18 6.76 -2.81
C LEU A 102 21.88 8.10 -2.64
N ARG A 103 21.25 9.21 -3.07
CA ARG A 103 21.77 10.58 -2.86
C ARG A 103 22.05 10.91 -1.39
N TYR A 104 21.25 10.37 -0.47
CA TYR A 104 21.44 10.56 0.97
C TYR A 104 22.50 9.61 1.54
N VAL A 105 22.39 8.31 1.22
CA VAL A 105 23.24 7.26 1.77
C VAL A 105 24.70 7.40 1.31
N ASP A 106 24.93 7.85 0.07
CA ASP A 106 26.28 8.07 -0.46
C ASP A 106 27.11 9.01 0.42
N GLU A 107 26.59 10.21 0.73
CA GLU A 107 27.28 11.16 1.59
C GLU A 107 27.35 10.68 3.05
N LYS A 108 26.32 9.98 3.53
CA LYS A 108 26.29 9.48 4.91
C LYS A 108 27.30 8.37 5.15
N LEU A 109 27.48 7.45 4.20
CA LEU A 109 28.42 6.33 4.34
C LEU A 109 29.85 6.74 4.02
N THR A 110 30.07 7.68 3.10
CA THR A 110 31.41 8.18 2.76
C THR A 110 31.89 9.27 3.71
N ASN A 111 30.96 9.92 4.44
CA ASN A 111 31.20 11.14 5.21
C ASN A 111 31.85 12.26 4.36
N LYS A 112 31.57 12.27 3.05
CA LYS A 112 32.09 13.24 2.09
C LYS A 112 30.92 13.87 1.34
N LYS A 113 30.97 15.20 1.18
CA LYS A 113 30.05 15.89 0.28
C LYS A 113 30.43 15.55 -1.17
N SER A 114 29.42 15.38 -2.01
CA SER A 114 29.60 15.02 -3.41
C SER A 114 28.72 15.91 -4.29
N ASP A 115 29.23 16.39 -5.41
CA ASP A 115 28.38 17.10 -6.38
C ASP A 115 27.57 16.13 -7.25
N ALA A 116 27.93 14.83 -7.24
CA ALA A 116 27.18 13.82 -7.95
C ALA A 116 25.84 13.54 -7.24
N TYR A 117 24.76 13.58 -8.01
CA TYR A 117 23.42 13.24 -7.55
C TYR A 117 22.62 12.40 -8.55
N GLU A 118 23.10 12.24 -9.78
CA GLU A 118 22.41 11.45 -10.80
C GLU A 118 22.75 9.96 -10.72
N TYR A 119 21.77 9.13 -10.34
CA TYR A 119 21.90 7.68 -10.39
C TYR A 119 21.12 7.10 -11.57
N LYS A 120 21.63 7.31 -12.79
CA LYS A 120 20.97 6.91 -14.05
C LYS A 120 20.68 5.40 -14.13
N ILE A 121 21.47 4.58 -13.44
CA ILE A 121 21.25 3.14 -13.34
C ILE A 121 19.91 2.79 -12.70
N VAL A 122 19.32 3.69 -11.92
CA VAL A 122 18.02 3.49 -11.26
C VAL A 122 16.87 3.89 -12.18
N ARG A 123 17.12 4.85 -13.09
CA ARG A 123 16.10 5.46 -13.96
C ARG A 123 15.65 4.50 -15.04
N SER A 124 14.35 4.46 -15.29
CA SER A 124 13.71 3.72 -16.39
C SER A 124 13.84 2.19 -16.30
N GLY A 125 12.76 1.51 -16.67
CA GLY A 125 12.68 0.06 -16.69
C GLY A 125 11.24 -0.40 -16.49
N ASN A 126 10.77 -1.22 -17.43
CA ASN A 126 9.56 -2.01 -17.21
C ASN A 126 9.96 -3.29 -16.47
N GLY A 127 9.11 -3.78 -15.57
CA GLY A 127 9.40 -5.05 -14.88
C GLY A 127 10.15 -4.88 -13.56
N ILE A 128 11.18 -5.71 -13.39
CA ILE A 128 12.08 -5.71 -12.23
C ILE A 128 13.45 -5.27 -12.73
N LYS A 129 13.96 -4.18 -12.18
CA LYS A 129 15.31 -3.70 -12.45
C LYS A 129 16.19 -4.01 -11.26
N GLU A 130 17.23 -4.82 -11.48
CA GLU A 130 18.19 -5.20 -10.46
C GLU A 130 19.53 -4.50 -10.72
N PHE A 131 20.17 -4.02 -9.66
CA PHE A 131 21.51 -3.47 -9.75
C PHE A 131 22.22 -3.54 -8.39
N CYS A 132 23.54 -3.42 -8.41
CA CYS A 132 24.35 -3.33 -7.21
C CYS A 132 25.01 -1.95 -7.18
N ALA A 133 24.73 -1.17 -6.13
CA ALA A 133 25.44 0.07 -5.86
C ALA A 133 26.60 -0.21 -4.91
N GLU A 134 27.82 0.16 -5.29
CA GLU A 134 28.98 0.09 -4.40
C GLU A 134 29.26 1.47 -3.82
N ILE A 135 29.10 1.63 -2.50
CA ILE A 135 29.29 2.89 -1.78
C ILE A 135 30.27 2.65 -0.65
N ASN A 136 31.40 3.35 -0.66
CA ASN A 136 32.45 3.20 0.35
C ASN A 136 32.89 1.72 0.56
N GLY A 137 33.00 0.95 -0.54
CA GLY A 137 33.33 -0.48 -0.52
C GLY A 137 32.20 -1.42 -0.08
N ILE A 138 31.03 -0.88 0.29
CA ILE A 138 29.84 -1.65 0.66
C ILE A 138 29.00 -1.91 -0.59
N LYS A 139 28.77 -3.19 -0.90
CA LYS A 139 27.92 -3.62 -2.01
C LYS A 139 26.46 -3.71 -1.58
N ILE A 140 25.62 -2.87 -2.16
CA ILE A 140 24.19 -2.81 -1.89
C ILE A 140 23.43 -3.33 -3.11
N ASN A 141 23.03 -4.60 -3.06
CA ASN A 141 22.08 -5.19 -4.01
C ASN A 141 20.70 -4.56 -3.84
N MET A 142 20.17 -3.99 -4.92
CA MET A 142 18.89 -3.27 -4.92
C MET A 142 17.99 -3.74 -6.06
N ALA A 143 16.69 -3.60 -5.87
CA ALA A 143 15.71 -3.82 -6.92
C ALA A 143 14.69 -2.68 -6.98
N VAL A 144 14.39 -2.21 -8.20
CA VAL A 144 13.26 -1.31 -8.49
C VAL A 144 12.21 -2.13 -9.23
N VAL A 145 11.04 -2.24 -8.63
CA VAL A 145 9.96 -3.09 -9.09
C VAL A 145 8.78 -2.24 -9.53
N ASN A 146 8.39 -2.43 -10.79
CA ASN A 146 7.37 -1.64 -11.43
C ASN A 146 6.15 -2.51 -11.77
N GLY A 147 5.05 -2.30 -11.07
CA GLY A 147 3.81 -3.05 -11.21
C GLY A 147 3.68 -4.23 -10.23
N LEU A 148 2.46 -4.44 -9.72
CA LEU A 148 2.17 -5.48 -8.71
C LEU A 148 2.42 -6.91 -9.20
N ALA A 149 2.24 -7.18 -10.50
CA ALA A 149 2.57 -8.49 -11.08
C ALA A 149 4.08 -8.80 -10.93
N ASN A 150 4.93 -7.78 -11.07
CA ASN A 150 6.37 -7.90 -10.89
C ASN A 150 6.75 -7.89 -9.41
N ALA A 151 6.01 -7.18 -8.55
CA ALA A 151 6.14 -7.28 -7.09
C ALA A 151 5.97 -8.71 -6.60
N LYS A 152 4.95 -9.42 -7.09
CA LYS A 152 4.76 -10.83 -6.76
C LYS A 152 5.98 -11.68 -7.15
N LYS A 153 6.50 -11.51 -8.37
CA LYS A 153 7.70 -12.24 -8.83
C LYS A 153 8.93 -11.94 -7.97
N ALA A 154 9.18 -10.66 -7.66
CA ALA A 154 10.30 -10.23 -6.83
C ALA A 154 10.22 -10.84 -5.43
N VAL A 155 9.05 -10.74 -4.77
CA VAL A 155 8.82 -11.30 -3.43
C VAL A 155 9.02 -12.81 -3.43
N GLU A 156 8.47 -13.53 -4.41
CA GLU A 156 8.65 -14.99 -4.49
C GLU A 156 10.12 -15.39 -4.72
N SER A 157 10.87 -14.65 -5.54
CA SER A 157 12.31 -14.93 -5.74
C SER A 157 13.13 -14.72 -4.46
N VAL A 158 12.79 -13.72 -3.65
CA VAL A 158 13.42 -13.50 -2.32
C VAL A 158 13.04 -14.60 -1.35
N LYS A 159 11.77 -15.00 -1.29
CA LYS A 159 11.29 -16.05 -0.37
C LYS A 159 11.93 -17.42 -0.67
N LYS A 160 12.23 -17.71 -1.93
CA LYS A 160 12.91 -18.94 -2.36
C LYS A 160 14.42 -18.90 -2.14
N GLY A 161 15.00 -17.76 -1.76
CA GLY A 161 16.45 -17.57 -1.65
C GLY A 161 17.17 -17.46 -3.00
N GLU A 162 16.45 -17.27 -4.11
CA GLU A 162 17.03 -17.10 -5.45
C GLU A 162 17.70 -15.72 -5.60
N LYS A 163 17.17 -14.71 -4.88
CA LYS A 163 17.62 -13.32 -4.94
C LYS A 163 17.81 -12.73 -3.55
N ASN A 164 18.95 -12.10 -3.33
CA ASN A 164 19.30 -11.44 -2.07
C ASN A 164 19.43 -9.93 -2.29
N TYR A 165 18.37 -9.19 -1.98
CA TYR A 165 18.34 -7.72 -2.03
C TYR A 165 18.44 -7.12 -0.63
N HIS A 166 19.17 -6.01 -0.50
CA HIS A 166 19.21 -5.20 0.73
C HIS A 166 18.13 -4.12 0.71
N PHE A 167 17.71 -3.66 -0.46
CA PHE A 167 16.68 -2.65 -0.61
C PHE A 167 15.81 -2.92 -1.85
N ILE A 168 14.50 -2.81 -1.70
CA ILE A 168 13.54 -3.02 -2.79
C ILE A 168 12.55 -1.86 -2.80
N GLU A 169 12.49 -1.12 -3.90
CA GLU A 169 11.40 -0.18 -4.18
C GLU A 169 10.31 -0.90 -4.97
N ILE A 170 9.05 -0.77 -4.53
CA ILE A 170 7.89 -1.34 -5.23
C ILE A 170 6.90 -0.23 -5.53
N MET A 171 6.61 -0.04 -6.81
CA MET A 171 5.56 0.85 -7.28
C MET A 171 4.41 0.01 -7.86
N ALA A 172 3.18 0.26 -7.42
CA ALA A 172 2.02 -0.48 -7.90
C ALA A 172 1.65 -0.14 -9.35
N CYS A 173 1.78 1.13 -9.74
CA CYS A 173 1.41 1.63 -11.06
C CYS A 173 2.62 1.58 -12.01
N PRO A 174 2.43 1.15 -13.28
CA PRO A 174 3.44 1.24 -14.32
C PRO A 174 4.04 2.65 -14.46
N GLY A 175 5.35 2.76 -14.23
CA GLY A 175 6.10 4.02 -14.33
C GLY A 175 6.16 4.83 -13.03
N GLY A 176 5.52 4.36 -11.96
CA GLY A 176 5.41 5.09 -10.69
C GLY A 176 4.15 5.94 -10.60
N CYS A 177 4.16 6.93 -9.71
CA CYS A 177 3.02 7.80 -9.44
C CYS A 177 2.60 8.64 -10.66
N ILE A 178 3.50 8.92 -11.60
CA ILE A 178 3.18 9.62 -12.86
C ILE A 178 2.09 8.93 -13.70
N GLY A 179 1.91 7.63 -13.53
CA GLY A 179 0.92 6.78 -14.19
C GLY A 179 -0.18 6.31 -13.25
N GLY A 180 -0.34 6.96 -12.09
CA GLY A 180 -1.34 6.58 -11.11
C GLY A 180 -2.78 6.79 -11.62
N GLY A 181 -3.72 6.00 -11.08
CA GLY A 181 -5.11 6.00 -11.52
C GLY A 181 -5.91 7.28 -11.21
N GLY A 182 -5.32 8.25 -10.50
CA GLY A 182 -5.91 9.58 -10.28
C GLY A 182 -5.45 10.63 -11.31
N GLN A 183 -4.62 10.24 -12.28
CA GLN A 183 -4.14 11.13 -13.33
C GLN A 183 -5.17 11.27 -14.46
N PRO A 184 -5.19 12.40 -15.18
CA PRO A 184 -5.96 12.53 -16.42
C PRO A 184 -5.57 11.44 -17.42
N ALA A 185 -6.59 10.92 -18.12
CA ALA A 185 -6.42 9.94 -19.18
C ALA A 185 -5.42 10.47 -20.23
N PRO A 186 -4.41 9.68 -20.62
CA PRO A 186 -3.42 10.13 -21.59
C PRO A 186 -4.08 10.36 -22.94
N ARG A 187 -3.86 11.53 -23.53
CA ARG A 187 -4.35 11.87 -24.88
C ARG A 187 -3.43 11.36 -25.99
N GLU A 188 -2.18 11.08 -25.65
CA GLU A 188 -1.12 10.72 -26.58
C GLU A 188 -0.29 9.55 -26.02
N ALA A 189 0.27 8.74 -26.91
CA ALA A 189 1.23 7.71 -26.55
C ALA A 189 2.47 8.37 -25.93
N GLY A 190 3.04 7.76 -24.89
CA GLY A 190 4.25 8.28 -24.24
C GLY A 190 4.01 9.42 -23.23
N ALA A 191 2.76 9.78 -22.93
CA ALA A 191 2.45 10.79 -21.90
C ALA A 191 3.17 10.55 -20.55
N ASN A 192 3.28 9.28 -20.14
CA ASN A 192 4.01 8.91 -18.92
C ASN A 192 5.51 9.22 -19.02
N ALA A 193 6.13 8.99 -20.17
CA ALA A 193 7.54 9.34 -20.38
C ALA A 193 7.76 10.86 -20.34
N MET A 194 6.84 11.64 -20.91
CA MET A 194 6.88 13.10 -20.84
C MET A 194 6.72 13.61 -19.41
N ARG A 195 5.80 13.03 -18.63
CA ARG A 195 5.65 13.34 -17.19
C ARG A 195 6.93 13.01 -16.41
N THR A 196 7.53 11.85 -16.69
CA THR A 196 8.82 11.46 -16.09
C THR A 196 9.93 12.45 -16.41
N GLN A 197 10.03 12.86 -17.69
CA GLN A 197 11.02 13.83 -18.14
C GLN A 197 10.85 15.17 -17.41
N GLY A 198 9.62 15.66 -17.29
CA GLY A 198 9.32 16.92 -16.57
C GLY A 198 9.78 16.91 -15.12
N LEU A 199 9.66 15.77 -14.41
CA LEU A 199 10.17 15.64 -13.04
C LEU A 199 11.71 15.71 -12.98
N TYR A 200 12.41 15.05 -13.91
CA TYR A 200 13.88 15.11 -13.96
C TYR A 200 14.40 16.46 -14.43
N ASP A 201 13.70 17.14 -15.33
CA ASP A 201 14.06 18.50 -15.73
C ASP A 201 13.87 19.46 -14.55
N ASN A 202 12.81 19.30 -13.76
CA ASN A 202 12.62 20.10 -12.55
C ASN A 202 13.70 19.84 -11.49
N ASP A 203 14.10 18.59 -11.28
CA ASP A 203 15.26 18.25 -10.42
C ASP A 203 16.52 18.99 -10.87
N LYS A 204 16.86 18.96 -12.17
CA LYS A 204 18.04 19.64 -12.73
C LYS A 204 18.01 21.16 -12.61
N MET A 205 16.82 21.76 -12.62
CA MET A 205 16.64 23.22 -12.50
C MET A 205 16.79 23.73 -11.06
N LEU A 206 16.70 22.86 -10.06
CA LEU A 206 16.90 23.24 -8.67
C LEU A 206 18.38 23.35 -8.32
N GLN A 207 18.68 24.17 -7.31
CA GLN A 207 20.03 24.30 -6.76
C GLN A 207 20.37 23.16 -5.77
N LEU A 208 19.35 22.56 -5.17
CA LEU A 208 19.50 21.54 -4.12
C LEU A 208 18.86 20.24 -4.58
N HIS A 209 19.66 19.18 -4.68
CA HIS A 209 19.26 17.91 -5.29
C HIS A 209 19.12 16.78 -4.28
N LYS A 210 19.64 16.93 -3.06
CA LYS A 210 19.70 15.85 -2.06
C LYS A 210 18.71 16.11 -0.93
N PRO A 211 18.09 15.07 -0.33
CA PRO A 211 17.10 15.26 0.74
C PRO A 211 17.64 16.08 1.94
N GLN A 212 18.87 15.79 2.37
CA GLN A 212 19.54 16.41 3.50
C GLN A 212 19.95 17.86 3.28
N GLN A 213 19.83 18.39 2.06
CA GLN A 213 20.17 19.79 1.77
C GLN A 213 19.01 20.75 2.08
N ASN A 214 17.82 20.24 2.42
CA ASN A 214 16.68 21.10 2.73
C ASN A 214 16.88 21.80 4.09
N PRO A 215 17.13 23.12 4.13
CA PRO A 215 17.45 23.82 5.37
C PRO A 215 16.26 23.88 6.33
N TYR A 216 15.04 23.90 5.81
CA TYR A 216 13.82 23.95 6.62
C TYR A 216 13.54 22.61 7.30
N ILE A 217 13.89 21.49 6.66
CA ILE A 217 13.82 20.17 7.28
C ILE A 217 14.90 20.05 8.35
N GLU A 218 16.13 20.50 8.08
CA GLU A 218 17.20 20.53 9.08
C GLU A 218 16.80 21.34 10.32
N GLU A 219 16.23 22.53 10.11
CA GLU A 219 15.73 23.39 11.18
C GLU A 219 14.57 22.74 11.94
N LEU A 220 13.62 22.11 11.24
CA LEU A 220 12.51 21.37 11.84
C LEU A 220 13.01 20.25 12.75
N TYR A 221 14.03 19.50 12.32
CA TYR A 221 14.66 18.50 13.19
C TYR A 221 15.35 19.16 14.38
N LYS A 222 16.19 20.16 14.17
CA LYS A 222 16.95 20.82 15.23
C LYS A 222 16.06 21.45 16.31
N ASN A 223 15.01 22.16 15.90
CA ASN A 223 14.23 23.01 16.80
C ASN A 223 12.95 22.35 17.32
N HIS A 224 12.43 21.32 16.62
CA HIS A 224 11.13 20.75 16.95
C HIS A 224 11.14 19.24 17.11
N LEU A 225 11.75 18.48 16.19
CA LEU A 225 11.63 17.01 16.19
C LEU A 225 12.76 16.29 16.97
N GLY A 226 13.95 16.88 17.09
CA GLY A 226 15.15 16.21 17.62
C GLY A 226 15.94 15.49 16.51
N ALA A 227 16.46 14.29 16.80
CA ALA A 227 17.26 13.52 15.84
C ALA A 227 16.42 12.48 15.07
N PRO A 228 16.70 12.19 13.79
CA PRO A 228 16.05 11.09 13.08
C PRO A 228 16.11 9.77 13.86
N GLY A 229 14.96 9.10 14.00
CA GLY A 229 14.84 7.85 14.76
C GLY A 229 14.68 8.01 16.28
N SER A 230 14.73 9.24 16.81
CA SER A 230 14.36 9.51 18.22
C SER A 230 12.86 9.36 18.46
N GLU A 231 12.42 9.45 19.72
CA GLU A 231 11.05 9.14 20.15
C GLU A 231 9.99 9.98 19.41
N LYS A 232 10.17 11.30 19.33
CA LYS A 232 9.18 12.20 18.71
C LYS A 232 9.00 11.95 17.19
N PRO A 233 10.06 11.90 16.36
CA PRO A 233 9.96 11.50 14.96
C PRO A 233 9.42 10.08 14.81
N HIS A 234 9.78 9.14 15.68
CA HIS A 234 9.25 7.78 15.63
C HIS A 234 7.73 7.78 15.83
N LYS A 235 7.23 8.56 16.79
CA LYS A 235 5.80 8.69 17.06
C LYS A 235 5.05 9.40 15.93
N LEU A 236 5.62 10.43 15.33
CA LEU A 236 4.95 11.28 14.33
C LEU A 236 5.09 10.77 12.90
N LEU A 237 6.24 10.19 12.55
CA LEU A 237 6.63 9.94 11.15
C LEU A 237 6.68 8.46 10.78
N HIS A 238 6.64 7.56 11.76
CA HIS A 238 6.67 6.13 11.50
C HIS A 238 5.30 5.49 11.74
N THR A 239 5.10 4.36 11.09
CA THR A 239 3.92 3.52 11.27
C THR A 239 4.34 2.06 11.19
N LYS A 240 3.42 1.17 11.54
CA LYS A 240 3.59 -0.28 11.39
C LYS A 240 2.43 -0.81 10.58
N TYR A 241 2.73 -1.82 9.77
CA TYR A 241 1.73 -2.53 9.00
C TYR A 241 1.57 -3.91 9.61
N HIS A 242 0.33 -4.33 9.77
CA HIS A 242 -0.02 -5.70 10.11
C HIS A 242 -0.61 -6.38 8.87
N SER A 243 -0.54 -7.70 8.84
CA SER A 243 -1.22 -8.48 7.80
C SER A 243 -2.71 -8.18 7.86
N ARG A 244 -3.25 -7.64 6.76
CA ARG A 244 -4.68 -7.49 6.55
C ARG A 244 -5.25 -8.67 5.79
N ARG A 245 -4.69 -9.86 5.96
CA ARG A 245 -5.42 -11.07 5.58
C ARG A 245 -6.83 -10.89 6.13
N ARG A 246 -7.85 -11.08 5.29
CA ARG A 246 -9.26 -11.13 5.71
C ARG A 246 -9.55 -12.39 6.56
N ILE A 247 -8.55 -12.79 7.35
CA ILE A 247 -8.48 -13.98 8.19
C ILE A 247 -8.07 -13.45 9.57
N THR A 248 -8.97 -12.70 10.18
CA THR A 248 -9.10 -12.69 11.63
C THR A 248 -10.44 -13.37 11.89
N GLU A 249 -10.38 -14.70 12.04
CA GLU A 249 -11.15 -15.62 12.90
C GLU A 249 -12.61 -15.35 13.32
N GLU A 250 -13.29 -14.34 12.80
CA GLU A 250 -14.71 -14.09 13.02
C GLU A 250 -15.41 -14.20 11.67
N GLY A 251 -15.51 -15.43 11.15
CA GLY A 251 -16.58 -15.69 10.20
C GLY A 251 -17.91 -15.37 10.87
N LEU A 252 -18.83 -14.73 10.14
CA LEU A 252 -20.18 -14.46 10.63
C LEU A 252 -20.82 -15.82 11.00
N SER A 253 -20.93 -16.12 12.30
CA SER A 253 -21.63 -17.31 12.75
C SER A 253 -23.12 -17.10 12.50
N LEU A 254 -23.66 -17.84 11.53
CA LEU A 254 -25.09 -17.81 11.22
C LEU A 254 -25.89 -18.68 12.21
N ILE A 255 -25.21 -19.47 13.06
CA ILE A 255 -25.82 -20.42 14.00
C ILE A 255 -25.03 -20.39 15.32
N ASN A 256 -25.45 -19.55 16.26
CA ASN A 256 -24.85 -19.48 17.59
C ASN A 256 -25.25 -20.68 18.46
N SER A 257 -24.30 -21.56 18.78
CA SER A 257 -24.36 -22.43 19.97
C SER A 257 -22.98 -22.58 20.58
N ARG A 258 -22.86 -22.22 21.86
CA ARG A 258 -21.61 -22.29 22.65
C ARG A 258 -21.39 -23.73 23.14
N ASN A 259 -20.20 -24.26 22.84
CA ASN A 259 -19.58 -25.54 23.26
C ASN A 259 -19.69 -26.78 22.33
N ALA A 260 -18.55 -27.51 22.33
CA ALA A 260 -18.11 -28.70 21.59
C ALA A 260 -17.40 -28.44 20.25
N ARG A 261 -16.33 -29.23 19.98
CA ARG A 261 -15.46 -29.19 18.78
C ARG A 261 -16.29 -29.36 17.50
N LYS A 262 -16.80 -28.26 16.93
CA LYS A 262 -17.52 -28.29 15.66
C LYS A 262 -16.55 -28.28 14.48
N ILE A 263 -16.87 -29.02 13.43
CA ILE A 263 -16.18 -28.97 12.14
C ILE A 263 -16.54 -27.64 11.49
N GLU A 264 -15.53 -26.80 11.26
CA GLU A 264 -15.73 -25.54 10.56
C GLU A 264 -15.78 -25.77 9.03
N VAL A 265 -16.88 -25.36 8.41
CA VAL A 265 -17.08 -25.35 6.96
C VAL A 265 -17.13 -23.90 6.48
N SER A 266 -16.07 -23.44 5.84
CA SER A 266 -15.94 -22.05 5.38
C SER A 266 -16.00 -21.96 3.85
N VAL A 267 -17.01 -21.28 3.28
CA VAL A 267 -17.20 -21.13 1.83
C VAL A 267 -16.74 -19.75 1.36
N CYS A 268 -15.94 -19.68 0.29
CA CYS A 268 -15.45 -18.42 -0.25
C CYS A 268 -16.56 -17.65 -0.98
N VAL A 269 -16.97 -16.50 -0.45
CA VAL A 269 -17.93 -15.57 -1.07
C VAL A 269 -17.27 -14.32 -1.68
N GLY A 270 -15.94 -14.33 -1.86
CA GLY A 270 -15.24 -13.27 -2.58
C GLY A 270 -15.72 -13.15 -4.04
N THR A 271 -15.55 -11.98 -4.67
CA THR A 271 -16.13 -11.62 -5.98
C THR A 271 -15.93 -12.70 -7.06
N SER A 272 -14.72 -13.29 -7.15
CA SER A 272 -14.44 -14.33 -8.14
C SER A 272 -15.13 -15.67 -7.84
N CYS A 273 -15.34 -16.03 -6.58
CA CYS A 273 -16.05 -17.25 -6.19
C CYS A 273 -17.57 -17.04 -6.27
N TYR A 274 -18.05 -15.83 -5.96
CA TYR A 274 -19.44 -15.42 -6.14
C TYR A 274 -19.91 -15.61 -7.59
N ILE A 275 -19.14 -15.09 -8.57
CA ILE A 275 -19.44 -15.26 -10.01
C ILE A 275 -19.48 -16.74 -10.41
N ARG A 276 -18.77 -17.61 -9.68
CA ARG A 276 -18.70 -19.06 -9.94
C ARG A 276 -19.71 -19.87 -9.11
N GLY A 277 -20.72 -19.22 -8.55
CA GLY A 277 -21.82 -19.91 -7.85
C GLY A 277 -21.56 -20.25 -6.39
N ALA A 278 -20.57 -19.65 -5.73
CA ALA A 278 -20.28 -19.96 -4.33
C ALA A 278 -21.42 -19.62 -3.36
N GLN A 279 -22.30 -18.67 -3.72
CA GLN A 279 -23.49 -18.36 -2.94
C GLN A 279 -24.52 -19.51 -2.98
N ASP A 280 -24.74 -20.11 -4.15
CA ASP A 280 -25.60 -21.29 -4.30
C ASP A 280 -25.04 -22.48 -3.52
N LEU A 281 -23.73 -22.70 -3.64
CA LEU A 281 -23.00 -23.74 -2.90
C LEU A 281 -23.18 -23.56 -1.38
N LEU A 282 -23.02 -22.34 -0.86
CA LEU A 282 -23.22 -22.03 0.55
C LEU A 282 -24.65 -22.36 1.02
N HIS A 283 -25.67 -21.91 0.29
CA HIS A 283 -27.06 -22.18 0.65
C HIS A 283 -27.40 -23.68 0.64
N ARG A 284 -26.89 -24.41 -0.36
CA ARG A 284 -27.09 -25.86 -0.45
C ARG A 284 -26.42 -26.60 0.70
N LEU A 285 -25.23 -26.17 1.12
CA LEU A 285 -24.52 -26.77 2.25
C LEU A 285 -25.22 -26.51 3.60
N ILE A 286 -25.79 -25.32 3.79
CA ILE A 286 -26.60 -25.02 4.99
C ILE A 286 -27.79 -25.99 5.07
N ARG A 287 -28.56 -26.11 3.97
CA ARG A 287 -29.69 -27.06 3.91
C ARG A 287 -29.27 -28.50 4.15
N TYR A 288 -28.18 -28.93 3.54
CA TYR A 288 -27.66 -30.28 3.74
C TYR A 288 -27.35 -30.61 5.21
N ILE A 289 -26.77 -29.66 5.94
CA ILE A 289 -26.43 -29.82 7.36
C ILE A 289 -27.69 -29.80 8.24
N GLU A 290 -28.69 -29.00 7.89
CA GLU A 290 -30.00 -29.00 8.54
C GLU A 290 -30.73 -30.32 8.31
N ASP A 291 -30.80 -30.80 7.06
CA ASP A 291 -31.48 -32.04 6.66
C ASP A 291 -30.86 -33.29 7.31
N LYS A 292 -29.55 -33.28 7.57
CA LYS A 292 -28.84 -34.37 8.27
C LYS A 292 -28.76 -34.19 9.79
N GLU A 293 -29.39 -33.15 10.35
CA GLU A 293 -29.36 -32.83 11.78
C GLU A 293 -27.93 -32.66 12.35
N MET A 294 -26.98 -32.21 11.51
CA MET A 294 -25.56 -32.08 11.86
C MET A 294 -25.20 -30.72 12.47
N THR A 295 -26.19 -29.88 12.75
CA THR A 295 -26.01 -28.50 13.29
C THR A 295 -25.33 -28.47 14.67
N SER A 296 -25.36 -29.58 15.39
CA SER A 296 -24.66 -29.76 16.68
C SER A 296 -23.14 -29.97 16.52
N ILE A 297 -22.68 -30.44 15.36
CA ILE A 297 -21.28 -30.84 15.12
C ILE A 297 -20.61 -30.13 13.94
N VAL A 298 -21.35 -29.45 13.07
CA VAL A 298 -20.81 -28.67 11.94
C VAL A 298 -21.24 -27.21 12.05
N GLU A 299 -20.30 -26.29 11.81
CA GLU A 299 -20.56 -24.85 11.73
C GLU A 299 -20.23 -24.35 10.31
N VAL A 300 -21.20 -23.76 9.62
CA VAL A 300 -21.00 -23.19 8.28
C VAL A 300 -20.77 -21.68 8.37
N LYS A 301 -19.72 -21.18 7.72
CA LYS A 301 -19.37 -19.76 7.65
C LYS A 301 -19.12 -19.33 6.21
N ALA A 302 -19.42 -18.06 5.95
CA ALA A 302 -18.95 -17.39 4.74
C ALA A 302 -17.56 -16.79 5.00
N SER A 303 -16.61 -17.04 4.10
CA SER A 303 -15.26 -16.48 4.13
C SER A 303 -15.00 -15.66 2.88
N PHE A 304 -14.25 -14.56 2.97
CA PHE A 304 -14.08 -13.64 1.84
C PHE A 304 -12.87 -13.93 0.95
N CYS A 305 -11.92 -14.77 1.36
CA CYS A 305 -10.74 -15.08 0.54
C CYS A 305 -9.92 -16.27 1.07
N PHE A 306 -9.56 -17.22 0.18
CA PHE A 306 -8.54 -18.26 0.42
C PHE A 306 -7.28 -18.06 -0.44
N GLU A 307 -7.08 -16.86 -0.99
CA GLU A 307 -5.99 -16.51 -1.91
C GLU A 307 -5.90 -17.39 -3.19
N ASN A 308 -6.94 -18.18 -3.47
CA ASN A 308 -7.06 -19.12 -4.58
C ASN A 308 -8.11 -18.69 -5.62
N CYS A 309 -8.28 -17.37 -5.85
CA CYS A 309 -9.35 -16.83 -6.69
C CYS A 309 -9.43 -17.46 -8.10
N SER A 310 -8.30 -17.84 -8.70
CA SER A 310 -8.25 -18.50 -10.01
C SER A 310 -8.89 -19.90 -10.01
N LYS A 311 -8.98 -20.55 -8.84
CA LYS A 311 -9.49 -21.92 -8.65
C LYS A 311 -10.79 -21.97 -7.83
N GLY A 312 -11.52 -20.86 -7.70
CA GLY A 312 -12.83 -20.85 -7.06
C GLY A 312 -13.88 -21.71 -7.80
N PRO A 313 -14.99 -22.12 -7.13
CA PRO A 313 -15.29 -21.91 -5.71
C PRO A 313 -14.33 -22.67 -4.79
N THR A 314 -13.96 -22.05 -3.66
CA THR A 314 -13.05 -22.65 -2.68
C THR A 314 -13.79 -22.82 -1.36
N VAL A 315 -13.72 -24.02 -0.79
CA VAL A 315 -14.36 -24.38 0.48
C VAL A 315 -13.30 -24.98 1.40
N ASN A 316 -13.30 -24.59 2.67
CA ASN A 316 -12.54 -25.23 3.72
C ASN A 316 -13.48 -26.12 4.55
N VAL A 317 -13.11 -27.38 4.77
CA VAL A 317 -13.81 -28.30 5.68
C VAL A 317 -12.81 -28.77 6.73
N GLY A 318 -12.96 -28.31 7.97
CA GLY A 318 -12.11 -28.68 9.12
C GLY A 318 -10.60 -28.52 8.89
N GLY A 319 -10.19 -27.50 8.16
CA GLY A 319 -8.78 -27.21 7.83
C GLY A 319 -8.33 -27.70 6.45
N LYS A 320 -9.13 -28.51 5.75
CA LYS A 320 -8.84 -28.97 4.39
C LYS A 320 -9.44 -28.04 3.34
N ILE A 321 -8.57 -27.41 2.54
CA ILE A 321 -8.97 -26.54 1.44
C ILE A 321 -9.26 -27.34 0.16
N ILE A 322 -10.49 -27.23 -0.34
CA ILE A 322 -10.96 -27.83 -1.59
C ILE A 322 -11.14 -26.73 -2.64
N ASN A 323 -10.47 -26.90 -3.78
CA ASN A 323 -10.53 -25.99 -4.92
C ASN A 323 -11.50 -26.50 -5.99
N ARG A 324 -12.13 -25.60 -6.75
CA ARG A 324 -13.21 -25.91 -7.71
C ARG A 324 -14.27 -26.80 -7.07
N CYS A 325 -14.57 -26.51 -5.81
CA CYS A 325 -15.42 -27.35 -4.99
C CYS A 325 -16.85 -27.26 -5.50
N ASP A 326 -17.44 -28.42 -5.81
CA ASP A 326 -18.86 -28.59 -6.03
C ASP A 326 -19.55 -29.10 -4.75
N PHE A 327 -20.88 -29.13 -4.78
CA PHE A 327 -21.69 -29.53 -3.65
C PHE A 327 -21.39 -30.96 -3.18
N GLU A 328 -21.24 -31.91 -4.11
CA GLU A 328 -20.99 -33.31 -3.76
C GLU A 328 -19.63 -33.51 -3.09
N THR A 329 -18.60 -32.83 -3.59
CA THR A 329 -17.25 -32.90 -3.03
C THR A 329 -17.21 -32.32 -1.62
N ALA A 330 -17.91 -31.21 -1.39
CA ALA A 330 -18.03 -30.63 -0.06
C ALA A 330 -18.76 -31.59 0.91
N CYS A 331 -19.90 -32.16 0.51
CA CYS A 331 -20.67 -33.09 1.35
C CYS A 331 -19.87 -34.34 1.72
N LYS A 332 -19.12 -34.93 0.77
CA LYS A 332 -18.26 -36.10 1.02
C LYS A 332 -17.21 -35.83 2.09
N GLU A 333 -16.58 -34.66 2.06
CA GLU A 333 -15.57 -34.29 3.06
C GLU A 333 -16.20 -34.00 4.42
N ILE A 334 -17.38 -33.37 4.44
CA ILE A 334 -18.13 -33.11 5.69
C ILE A 334 -18.51 -34.42 6.35
N ASP A 335 -19.08 -35.37 5.61
CA ASP A 335 -19.47 -36.69 6.11
C ASP A 335 -18.25 -37.47 6.63
N LEU A 336 -17.12 -37.41 5.90
CA LEU A 336 -15.87 -38.06 6.30
C LEU A 336 -15.34 -37.52 7.64
N GLN A 337 -15.36 -36.20 7.83
CA GLN A 337 -14.88 -35.61 9.07
C GLN A 337 -15.86 -35.77 10.23
N ALA A 338 -17.17 -35.74 9.95
CA ALA A 338 -18.19 -36.02 10.95
C ALA A 338 -18.13 -37.47 11.46
N GLY A 339 -17.85 -38.44 10.58
CA GLY A 339 -17.62 -39.83 10.97
C GLY A 339 -16.47 -39.99 11.98
N LYS A 340 -15.36 -39.25 11.78
CA LYS A 340 -14.21 -39.28 12.70
C LYS A 340 -14.51 -38.73 14.09
N ILE A 341 -15.44 -37.78 14.20
CA ILE A 341 -15.90 -37.25 15.49
C ILE A 341 -16.76 -38.29 16.22
N ASN A 342 -17.60 -39.03 15.49
CA ASN A 342 -18.44 -40.08 16.07
C ASN A 342 -17.65 -41.33 16.50
N ASP A 343 -16.55 -41.66 15.82
CA ASP A 343 -15.69 -42.83 16.12
C ASP A 343 -14.62 -42.57 17.21
N GLY A 344 -14.65 -41.42 17.90
CA GLY A 344 -13.76 -41.13 19.03
C GLY A 344 -12.27 -40.98 18.70
N THR A 345 -11.91 -40.87 17.41
CA THR A 345 -10.52 -40.73 16.93
C THR A 345 -10.28 -39.33 16.39
N ALA A 346 -10.20 -38.33 17.27
CA ALA A 346 -9.73 -36.99 16.92
C ALA A 346 -8.27 -36.81 17.38
N ALA A 347 -7.37 -36.64 16.40
CA ALA A 347 -6.01 -36.11 16.59
C ALA A 347 -6.04 -34.60 16.85
#